data_AF-A0AA48GN64-F1
#
_entry.id   AF-A0AA48GN64-F1
#
_cell.length_a   1.000
_cell.length_b   1.000
_cell.length_c   1.000
_cell.angle_alpha   90.00
_cell.angle_beta   90.00
_cell.angle_gamma   90.00
#
_symmetry.space_group_name_H-M   'P 1'
#
loop_
_entity.id
_entity.type
_entity.pdbx_description
1 polymer ?
#
loop_
_entity_poly.entity_id
_entity_poly.type
_entity_poly.pdbx_seq_one_letter_code
_entity_poly.pdbx_strand_id
1 'polypeptide(L)'
;MEDINFFFEKAKGALKHPSDRARAEAILLRWTALWTGPRRSLTTTNSNHGAFLHFNQLIGATWSAAFTFHASPRHGLSLKGPDPDRIRKSHRHRDKTLDRSGLDALFDAWSAHPEARPAGNAVELYLEEASDDVWEACLQEALTRL
;
A
#
# COMPACT_ATOMS: atom_id res chain seq x y z
N MET A 1 -1.39 -17.82 2.73
CA MET A 1 -1.69 -16.63 1.90
C MET A 1 -3.19 -16.51 1.93
N GLU A 2 -3.71 -15.40 2.46
CA GLU A 2 -5.15 -15.21 2.61
C GLU A 2 -5.77 -14.69 1.31
N ASP A 3 -7.07 -14.94 1.13
CA ASP A 3 -7.84 -14.37 0.02
C ASP A 3 -7.92 -12.83 0.13
N ILE A 4 -8.06 -12.14 -0.99
CA ILE A 4 -8.30 -10.70 -1.03
C ILE A 4 -9.63 -10.34 -0.34
N ASN A 5 -10.64 -11.21 -0.46
CA ASN A 5 -11.92 -11.04 0.21
C ASN A 5 -11.76 -11.03 1.74
N PHE A 6 -10.81 -11.79 2.29
CA PHE A 6 -10.52 -11.75 3.72
C PHE A 6 -10.04 -10.35 4.16
N PHE A 7 -9.19 -9.70 3.36
CA PHE A 7 -8.78 -8.33 3.67
C PHE A 7 -9.97 -7.37 3.66
N PHE A 8 -10.87 -7.50 2.69
CA PHE A 8 -12.03 -6.61 2.54
C PHE A 8 -12.94 -6.70 3.76
N GLU A 9 -13.21 -7.91 4.26
CA GLU A 9 -13.98 -8.11 5.49
C GLU A 9 -13.28 -7.49 6.71
N LYS A 10 -11.94 -7.60 6.80
CA LYS A 10 -11.18 -6.96 7.87
C LYS A 10 -11.20 -5.43 7.79
N ALA A 11 -11.10 -4.86 6.58
CA ALA A 11 -11.21 -3.43 6.37
C ALA A 11 -12.60 -2.91 6.77
N LYS A 12 -13.68 -3.60 6.36
CA LYS A 12 -15.05 -3.27 6.75
C LYS A 12 -15.23 -3.32 8.27
N GLY A 13 -14.70 -4.35 8.93
CA GLY A 13 -14.76 -4.51 10.39
C GLY A 13 -13.94 -3.50 11.18
N ALA A 14 -12.87 -2.94 10.59
CA ALA A 14 -12.04 -1.91 11.20
C ALA A 14 -12.69 -0.52 11.19
N LEU A 15 -13.67 -0.29 10.32
CA LEU A 15 -14.33 1.00 10.13
C LEU A 15 -15.68 1.05 10.83
N LYS A 16 -15.93 2.14 11.57
CA LYS A 16 -17.16 2.30 12.36
C LYS A 16 -18.33 2.78 11.51
N HIS A 17 -18.11 3.79 10.67
CA HIS A 17 -19.18 4.45 9.93
C HIS A 17 -19.49 3.73 8.61
N PRO A 18 -20.78 3.56 8.26
CA PRO A 18 -21.18 2.94 6.99
C PRO A 18 -20.64 3.67 5.74
N SER A 19 -20.54 5.01 5.79
CA SER A 19 -19.95 5.82 4.72
C SER A 19 -18.49 5.45 4.46
N ASP A 20 -17.70 5.30 5.52
CA ASP A 20 -16.27 4.99 5.41
C ASP A 20 -16.07 3.57 4.90
N ARG A 21 -16.95 2.63 5.29
CA ARG A 21 -16.94 1.25 4.76
C ARG A 21 -17.18 1.24 3.25
N ALA A 22 -18.20 1.96 2.79
CA ALA A 22 -18.51 2.04 1.35
C ALA A 22 -17.37 2.71 0.57
N ARG A 23 -16.80 3.78 1.12
CA ARG A 23 -15.67 4.51 0.56
C ARG A 23 -14.42 3.63 0.47
N ALA A 24 -14.07 2.94 1.54
CA ALA A 24 -12.96 1.99 1.59
C ALA A 24 -13.13 0.86 0.56
N GLU A 25 -14.33 0.29 0.46
CA GLU A 25 -14.62 -0.75 -0.52
C GLU A 25 -14.43 -0.25 -1.95
N ALA A 26 -14.92 0.95 -2.28
CA ALA A 26 -14.72 1.56 -3.60
C ALA A 26 -13.24 1.77 -3.93
N ILE A 27 -12.45 2.31 -2.99
CA ILE A 27 -11.00 2.51 -3.14
C ILE A 27 -10.32 1.15 -3.36
N LEU A 28 -10.57 0.16 -2.50
CA LEU A 28 -9.93 -1.15 -2.58
C LEU A 28 -10.28 -1.90 -3.86
N LEU A 29 -11.54 -1.87 -4.30
CA LEU A 29 -11.96 -2.46 -5.58
C LEU A 29 -11.23 -1.81 -6.75
N ARG A 30 -11.18 -0.48 -6.77
CA ARG A 30 -10.52 0.29 -7.85
C ARG A 30 -9.03 -0.02 -7.94
N TRP A 31 -8.33 0.03 -6.81
CA TRP A 31 -6.89 -0.20 -6.76
C TRP A 31 -6.52 -1.65 -7.14
N THR A 32 -7.26 -2.62 -6.62
CA THR A 32 -6.98 -4.04 -6.90
C THR A 32 -7.29 -4.43 -8.35
N ALA A 33 -8.31 -3.83 -8.96
CA ALA A 33 -8.63 -4.01 -10.37
C ALA A 33 -7.55 -3.42 -11.31
N LEU A 34 -6.95 -2.29 -10.93
CA LEU A 34 -5.92 -1.63 -11.74
C LEU A 34 -4.50 -2.17 -11.49
N TRP A 35 -4.26 -2.80 -10.35
CA TRP A 35 -2.97 -3.40 -10.02
C TRP A 35 -2.78 -4.80 -10.64
N THR A 36 -2.75 -4.84 -11.96
CA THR A 36 -2.65 -6.08 -12.74
C THR A 36 -1.46 -6.04 -13.71
N GLY A 37 -0.99 -7.22 -14.13
CA GLY A 37 0.11 -7.37 -15.08
C GLY A 37 1.21 -8.34 -14.61
N PRO A 38 2.15 -8.72 -15.49
CA PRO A 38 3.13 -9.77 -15.20
C PRO A 38 4.16 -9.40 -14.12
N ARG A 39 4.27 -8.11 -13.78
CA ARG A 39 5.19 -7.57 -12.77
C ARG A 39 4.47 -7.08 -11.51
N ARG A 40 3.17 -7.34 -11.40
CA ARG A 40 2.34 -6.89 -10.28
C ARG A 40 1.68 -8.10 -9.63
N SER A 41 1.64 -8.10 -8.31
CA SER A 41 0.89 -9.12 -7.56
C SER A 41 0.30 -8.52 -6.30
N LEU A 42 -0.76 -9.14 -5.81
CA LEU A 42 -1.41 -8.80 -4.55
C LEU A 42 -1.14 -9.92 -3.55
N THR A 43 -0.91 -9.57 -2.29
CA THR A 43 -0.74 -10.56 -1.22
C THR A 43 -1.42 -10.08 0.05
N THR A 44 -2.30 -10.91 0.60
CA THR A 44 -2.93 -10.64 1.89
C THR A 44 -2.19 -11.35 3.02
N THR A 45 -1.89 -10.62 4.08
CA THR A 45 -1.37 -11.17 5.35
C THR A 45 -2.16 -10.66 6.54
N ASN A 46 -2.08 -11.35 7.67
CA ASN A 46 -2.73 -10.97 8.91
C ASN A 46 -1.77 -11.14 10.08
N SER A 47 -1.82 -10.22 11.03
CA SER A 47 -1.07 -10.31 12.28
C SER A 47 -1.88 -9.73 13.44
N ASN A 48 -1.30 -9.75 14.65
CA ASN A 48 -1.88 -9.11 15.83
C ASN A 48 -2.09 -7.59 15.65
N HIS A 49 -1.41 -6.96 14.70
CA HIS A 49 -1.55 -5.54 14.40
C HIS A 49 -2.64 -5.22 13.37
N GLY A 50 -3.31 -6.25 12.81
CA GLY A 50 -4.35 -6.09 11.80
C GLY A 50 -4.07 -6.89 10.52
N ALA A 51 -4.87 -6.62 9.49
CA ALA A 51 -4.75 -7.23 8.19
C ALA A 51 -4.02 -6.30 7.21
N PHE A 52 -3.25 -6.87 6.30
CA PHE A 52 -2.44 -6.15 5.33
C PHE A 52 -2.72 -6.67 3.93
N LEU A 53 -2.90 -5.75 2.98
CA LEU A 53 -2.97 -6.04 1.56
C LEU A 53 -1.76 -5.39 0.89
N HIS A 54 -0.79 -6.22 0.53
CA HIS A 54 0.45 -5.81 -0.12
C HIS A 54 0.25 -5.71 -1.62
N PHE A 55 0.64 -4.56 -2.17
CA PHE A 55 0.75 -4.33 -3.60
C PHE A 55 2.21 -4.52 -3.96
N ASN A 56 2.52 -5.69 -4.51
CA ASN A 56 3.88 -6.05 -4.83
C ASN A 56 4.21 -5.69 -6.28
N GLN A 57 5.45 -5.25 -6.48
CA GLN A 57 6.05 -5.00 -7.78
C GLN A 57 7.30 -5.89 -7.95
N LEU A 58 7.45 -6.49 -9.12
CA LEU A 58 8.68 -7.17 -9.52
C LEU A 58 9.70 -6.13 -9.97
N ILE A 59 10.75 -5.94 -9.18
CA ILE A 59 11.85 -5.01 -9.45
C ILE A 59 13.08 -5.84 -9.83
N GLY A 60 13.51 -5.73 -11.09
CA GLY A 60 14.50 -6.65 -11.65
C GLY A 60 13.98 -8.10 -11.59
N ALA A 61 14.53 -8.89 -10.68
CA ALA A 61 14.14 -10.29 -10.44
C ALA A 61 13.57 -10.53 -9.02
N THR A 62 13.30 -9.47 -8.25
CA THR A 62 12.86 -9.56 -6.86
C THR A 62 11.49 -8.94 -6.68
N TRP A 63 10.56 -9.70 -6.11
CA TRP A 63 9.27 -9.18 -5.67
C TRP A 63 9.47 -8.34 -4.40
N SER A 64 8.98 -7.10 -4.45
CA SER A 64 9.00 -6.17 -3.32
C SER A 64 7.58 -5.65 -3.07
N ALA A 65 7.20 -5.51 -1.80
CA ALA A 65 5.99 -4.79 -1.43
C ALA A 65 6.23 -3.30 -1.70
N ALA A 66 5.62 -2.80 -2.78
CA ALA A 66 5.77 -1.40 -3.19
C ALA A 66 5.00 -0.47 -2.25
N PHE A 67 3.79 -0.87 -1.86
CA PHE A 67 2.98 -0.20 -0.84
C PHE A 67 1.98 -1.20 -0.25
N THR A 68 1.28 -0.81 0.80
CA THR A 68 0.40 -1.73 1.55
C THR A 68 -0.78 -0.99 2.13
N PHE A 69 -1.99 -1.52 1.93
CA PHE A 69 -3.14 -1.13 2.73
C PHE A 69 -3.11 -1.89 4.05
N HIS A 70 -3.39 -1.20 5.15
CA HIS A 70 -3.44 -1.76 6.50
C HIS A 70 -4.81 -1.48 7.11
N ALA A 71 -5.50 -2.54 7.49
CA ALA A 71 -6.76 -2.46 8.24
C ALA A 71 -6.49 -2.85 9.70
N SER A 72 -6.71 -1.93 10.63
CA SER A 72 -6.55 -2.17 12.07
C SER A 72 -7.73 -1.64 12.88
N PRO A 73 -8.15 -2.32 13.97
CA PRO A 73 -9.22 -1.82 14.83
C PRO A 73 -8.94 -0.45 15.47
N ARG A 74 -7.65 -0.08 15.60
CA ARG A 74 -7.22 1.15 16.26
C ARG A 74 -7.27 2.36 15.33
N HIS A 75 -6.90 2.18 14.06
CA HIS A 75 -6.70 3.28 13.11
C HIS A 75 -7.59 3.20 11.86
N GLY A 76 -8.48 2.21 11.78
CA GLY A 76 -9.30 2.01 10.58
C GLY A 76 -8.45 1.50 9.42
N LEU A 77 -8.61 2.13 8.26
CA LEU A 77 -7.86 1.83 7.04
C LEU A 77 -6.80 2.90 6.78
N SER A 78 -5.56 2.48 6.58
CA SER A 78 -4.47 3.34 6.11
C SER A 78 -3.78 2.74 4.89
N LEU A 79 -3.08 3.60 4.15
CA LEU A 79 -2.16 3.25 3.08
C LEU A 79 -0.76 3.59 3.54
N LYS A 80 0.08 2.57 3.64
CA LYS A 80 1.51 2.72 3.88
C LYS A 80 2.26 2.67 2.56
N GLY A 81 2.98 3.75 2.28
CA GLY A 81 3.82 3.92 1.11
C GLY A 81 5.08 3.05 1.10
N PRO A 82 5.87 3.16 0.02
CA PRO A 82 7.12 2.45 -0.11
C PRO A 82 8.07 2.72 1.05
N ASP A 83 8.71 1.66 1.52
CA ASP A 83 9.88 1.72 2.40
C ASP A 83 11.12 1.36 1.55
N PRO A 84 11.77 2.35 0.92
CA PRO A 84 12.89 2.11 0.00
C PRO A 84 14.12 1.49 0.68
N ASP A 85 14.19 1.55 2.01
CA ASP A 85 15.28 0.96 2.79
C ASP A 85 15.01 -0.48 3.22
N ARG A 86 13.75 -0.93 3.26
CA ARG A 86 13.40 -2.33 3.57
C ARG A 86 13.99 -3.30 2.54
N ILE A 87 14.14 -2.86 1.29
CA ILE A 87 14.82 -3.63 0.23
C ILE A 87 16.29 -3.90 0.60
N ARG A 88 16.97 -2.96 1.27
CA ARG A 88 18.38 -3.11 1.69
C ARG A 88 18.56 -4.15 2.81
N LYS A 89 17.53 -4.39 3.63
CA LYS A 89 17.64 -5.21 4.86
C LYS A 89 17.45 -6.72 4.64
N SER A 90 17.06 -7.14 3.44
CA SER A 90 17.05 -8.55 3.09
C SER A 90 18.48 -9.04 2.88
N HIS A 91 19.05 -9.73 3.89
CA HIS A 91 20.37 -10.38 3.80
C HIS A 91 20.54 -11.28 2.56
N ARG A 92 19.44 -11.68 1.91
CA ARG A 92 19.43 -12.52 0.70
C ARG A 92 19.77 -11.79 -0.59
N HIS A 93 19.85 -10.46 -0.60
CA HIS A 93 20.03 -9.67 -1.83
C HIS A 93 21.16 -8.64 -1.76
N ARG A 94 22.10 -8.77 -0.81
CA ARG A 94 23.27 -7.87 -0.69
C ARG A 94 24.05 -7.72 -2.00
N ASP A 95 24.08 -8.75 -2.83
CA ASP A 95 24.86 -8.79 -4.07
C ASP A 95 24.12 -8.24 -5.30
N LYS A 96 22.82 -7.92 -5.17
CA LYS A 96 22.01 -7.35 -6.26
C LYS A 96 21.50 -5.99 -5.83
N THR A 97 22.12 -4.93 -6.35
CA THR A 97 21.60 -3.56 -6.22
C THR A 97 20.31 -3.48 -7.02
N LEU A 98 19.17 -3.62 -6.34
CA LEU A 98 17.85 -3.48 -6.97
C LEU A 98 17.67 -2.02 -7.38
N ASP A 99 17.25 -1.80 -8.63
CA ASP A 99 16.90 -0.47 -9.11
C ASP A 99 15.64 0.01 -8.39
N ARG A 100 15.83 0.82 -7.37
CA ARG A 100 14.76 1.35 -6.52
C ARG A 100 14.24 2.71 -6.98
N SER A 101 14.69 3.22 -8.12
CA SER A 101 14.34 4.56 -8.60
C SER A 101 12.84 4.82 -8.63
N GLY A 102 12.05 3.85 -9.10
CA GLY A 102 10.58 3.95 -9.10
C GLY A 102 9.96 4.02 -7.70
N LEU A 103 10.53 3.33 -6.70
CA LEU A 103 10.05 3.39 -5.33
C LEU A 103 10.47 4.68 -4.62
N ASP A 104 11.70 5.14 -4.86
CA ASP A 104 12.19 6.43 -4.35
C ASP A 104 11.31 7.56 -4.92
N ALA A 105 11.03 7.55 -6.24
CA ALA A 105 10.16 8.53 -6.88
C ALA A 105 8.70 8.48 -6.41
N LEU A 106 8.20 7.29 -6.03
CA LEU A 106 6.87 7.15 -5.46
C LEU A 106 6.82 7.64 -4.01
N PHE A 107 7.86 7.35 -3.21
CA PHE A 107 8.01 7.87 -1.86
C PHE A 107 8.00 9.40 -1.86
N ASP A 108 8.80 10.02 -2.73
CA ASP A 108 8.89 11.48 -2.82
C ASP A 108 7.55 12.10 -3.25
N ALA A 109 6.87 11.50 -4.22
CA ALA A 109 5.55 11.94 -4.66
C ALA A 109 4.52 11.86 -3.54
N TRP A 110 4.44 10.73 -2.84
CA TRP A 110 3.46 10.56 -1.77
C TRP A 110 3.77 11.43 -0.55
N SER A 111 5.05 11.67 -0.25
CA SER A 111 5.49 12.57 0.81
C SER A 111 5.12 14.03 0.57
N ALA A 112 4.84 14.41 -0.67
CA ALA A 112 4.44 15.77 -1.02
C ALA A 112 2.96 16.07 -0.74
N HIS A 113 2.13 15.04 -0.52
CA HIS A 113 0.71 15.25 -0.16
C HIS A 113 0.61 15.80 1.27
N PRO A 114 -0.18 16.86 1.51
CA PRO A 114 -0.34 17.45 2.85
C PRO A 114 -0.81 16.48 3.94
N GLU A 115 -1.57 15.45 3.54
CA GLU A 115 -2.13 14.42 4.41
C GLU A 115 -1.15 13.28 4.71
N ALA A 116 0.01 13.24 4.04
CA ALA A 116 1.01 12.22 4.25
C ALA A 116 1.72 12.39 5.61
N ARG A 117 1.73 11.32 6.40
CA ARG A 117 2.40 11.28 7.71
C ARG A 117 3.68 10.45 7.64
N PRO A 118 4.76 10.87 8.30
CA PRO A 118 5.95 10.03 8.46
C PRO A 118 5.61 8.74 9.23
N ALA A 119 6.02 7.59 8.69
CA ALA A 119 5.80 6.27 9.27
C ALA A 119 7.09 5.42 9.25
N GLY A 120 8.10 5.90 9.98
CA GLY A 120 9.46 5.36 9.94
C GLY A 120 10.17 5.78 8.65
N ASN A 121 10.54 4.82 7.82
CA ASN A 121 11.16 5.05 6.51
C ASN A 121 10.14 5.07 5.35
N ALA A 122 8.85 5.19 5.67
CA ALA A 122 7.75 5.23 4.73
C ALA A 122 6.84 6.43 5.05
N VAL A 123 5.86 6.67 4.19
CA VAL A 123 4.74 7.58 4.45
C VAL A 123 3.47 6.80 4.69
N GLU A 124 2.53 7.39 5.40
CA GLU A 124 1.23 6.80 5.67
C GLU A 124 0.11 7.82 5.46
N LEU A 125 -0.95 7.39 4.78
CA LEU A 125 -2.18 8.16 4.59
C LEU A 125 -3.34 7.41 5.25
N TYR A 126 -4.17 8.13 6.02
CA TYR A 126 -5.32 7.56 6.71
C TYR A 126 -6.60 7.87 5.94
N LEU A 127 -7.52 6.90 5.87
CA LEU A 127 -8.78 7.07 5.14
C LEU A 127 -9.57 8.29 5.62
N GLU A 128 -9.62 8.52 6.93
CA GLU A 128 -10.38 9.64 7.52
C GLU A 128 -9.80 11.02 7.21
N GLU A 129 -8.55 11.09 6.75
CA GLU A 129 -7.82 12.36 6.57
C GLU A 129 -7.64 12.71 5.09
N ALA A 130 -7.27 11.74 4.26
CA ALA A 130 -7.06 11.94 2.84
C ALA A 130 -8.38 11.96 2.07
N SER A 131 -8.55 12.94 1.18
CA SER A 131 -9.70 13.04 0.26
C SER A 131 -9.64 12.01 -0.87
N ASP A 132 -10.75 11.76 -1.56
CA ASP A 132 -10.79 10.81 -2.70
C ASP A 132 -9.86 11.24 -3.85
N ASP A 133 -9.67 12.54 -4.04
CA ASP A 133 -8.73 13.08 -5.03
C ASP A 133 -7.28 12.70 -4.70
N VAL A 134 -6.91 12.71 -3.41
CA VAL A 134 -5.59 12.27 -2.95
C VAL A 134 -5.43 10.77 -3.16
N TRP A 135 -6.45 9.97 -2.86
CA TRP A 135 -6.43 8.52 -3.12
C TRP A 135 -6.27 8.20 -4.62
N GLU A 136 -6.97 8.92 -5.50
CA GLU A 136 -6.82 8.74 -6.95
C GLU A 136 -5.44 9.22 -7.43
N ALA A 137 -4.94 10.35 -6.93
CA ALA A 137 -3.61 10.85 -7.26
C ALA A 137 -2.53 9.83 -6.87
N CYS A 138 -2.58 9.28 -5.65
CA CYS A 138 -1.65 8.25 -5.20
C CYS A 138 -1.67 7.01 -6.09
N LEU A 139 -2.86 6.58 -6.54
CA LEU A 139 -3.00 5.45 -7.47
C LEU A 139 -2.33 5.75 -8.81
N GLN A 140 -2.63 6.90 -9.41
CA GLN A 140 -2.04 7.29 -10.70
C GLN A 140 -0.51 7.42 -10.60
N GLU A 141 -0.01 7.95 -9.49
CA GLU A 141 1.42 8.06 -9.22
C GLU A 141 2.08 6.69 -9.15
N ALA A 142 1.46 5.73 -8.45
CA ALA A 142 1.94 4.36 -8.37
C ALA A 142 1.92 3.66 -9.74
N LEU A 143 0.83 3.80 -10.50
CA LEU A 143 0.70 3.17 -11.82
C LEU A 143 1.69 3.72 -12.85
N THR A 144 2.08 5.00 -12.71
CA THR A 144 3.02 5.67 -13.62
C THR A 144 4.48 5.37 -13.29
N ARG A 145 4.81 5.22 -12.00
CA ARG A 145 6.20 5.10 -11.53
C ARG A 145 6.68 3.66 -11.37
N LEU A 146 5.77 2.68 -11.34
CA LEU A 146 6.06 1.25 -11.08
C LEU A 146 5.51 0.33 -12.18
#